data_AF-A0A7Y0N3M9-F1
#
_entry.id   AF-A0A7Y0N3M9-F1
#
_cell.length_a   1.000
_cell.length_b   1.000
_cell.length_c   1.000
_cell.angle_alpha   90.00
_cell.angle_beta   90.00
_cell.angle_gamma   90.00
#
_symmetry.space_group_name_H-M   'P 1'
#
loop_
_entity.id
_entity.type
_entity.pdbx_description
1 polymer ?
#
loop_
_entity_poly.entity_id
_entity_poly.type
_entity_poly.pdbx_seq_one_letter_code
_entity_poly.pdbx_strand_id
1 'polypeptide(L)'
;EYDPDAVIKMWGEPVGNHQNSGAREFFGGDLKGVEQKLEYLEQLGVTALYFNPIFSSPSNHKYDTTDYFTIDPMFGTNEHFASLCEKIRSKNMKIVLDAVFNHTSVHHPWLDIQQKGKGAYGNPKSDFRDYYFFDGESNHYIGWK
;
A
#
# COMPACT_ATOMS: atom_id res chain seq x y z
N GLU A 1 11.55 -4.47 7.22
CA GLU A 1 12.15 -5.54 6.39
C GLU A 1 11.26 -5.75 5.19
N TYR A 2 11.85 -5.97 4.01
CA TYR A 2 11.10 -6.28 2.79
C TYR A 2 10.34 -7.60 2.96
N ASP A 3 9.21 -7.76 2.26
CA ASP A 3 8.52 -9.05 2.17
C ASP A 3 9.54 -10.10 1.66
N PRO A 4 9.83 -11.17 2.42
CA PRO A 4 10.79 -12.19 2.00
C PRO A 4 10.39 -12.90 0.70
N ASP A 5 9.11 -12.80 0.31
CA ASP A 5 8.58 -13.36 -0.93
C ASP A 5 8.59 -12.37 -2.11
N ALA A 6 9.21 -11.19 -1.97
CA ALA A 6 9.29 -10.18 -3.02
C ALA A 6 10.13 -10.69 -4.22
N VAL A 7 9.57 -10.58 -5.42
CA VAL A 7 10.20 -10.94 -6.69
C VAL A 7 10.62 -9.67 -7.40
N ILE A 8 11.94 -9.41 -7.48
CA ILE A 8 12.47 -8.26 -8.21
C ILE A 8 12.54 -8.58 -9.70
N LYS A 9 12.00 -7.68 -10.52
CA LYS A 9 11.88 -7.83 -11.98
C LYS A 9 12.60 -6.69 -12.68
N MET A 10 13.23 -6.95 -13.82
CA MET A 10 13.82 -5.89 -14.63
C MET A 10 12.75 -5.14 -15.41
N TRP A 11 12.98 -3.85 -15.64
CA TRP A 11 12.09 -3.03 -16.45
C TRP A 11 11.87 -3.63 -17.84
N GLY A 12 10.60 -3.79 -18.24
CA GLY A 12 10.21 -4.37 -19.53
C GLY A 12 10.03 -5.89 -19.52
N GLU A 13 10.33 -6.59 -18.42
CA GLU A 13 9.91 -7.98 -18.26
C GLU A 13 8.38 -8.10 -18.18
N PRO A 14 7.81 -9.23 -18.64
CA PRO A 14 6.38 -9.48 -18.51
C PRO A 14 5.98 -9.58 -17.03
N VAL A 15 4.80 -9.04 -16.73
CA VAL A 15 4.13 -9.20 -15.43
C VAL A 15 3.62 -10.62 -15.26
N GLY A 16 3.79 -11.19 -14.07
CA GLY A 16 3.22 -12.47 -13.68
C GLY A 16 1.69 -12.42 -13.58
N ASN A 17 1.05 -13.58 -13.65
CA ASN A 17 -0.38 -13.68 -13.45
C ASN A 17 -0.74 -13.63 -11.95
N HIS A 18 -2.01 -13.32 -11.65
CA HIS A 18 -2.53 -13.28 -10.28
C HIS A 18 -2.45 -14.62 -9.53
N GLN A 19 -2.35 -15.74 -10.23
CA GLN A 19 -2.27 -17.08 -9.63
C GLN A 19 -0.84 -17.45 -9.19
N ASN A 20 0.15 -16.62 -9.53
CA ASN A 20 1.56 -16.86 -9.27
C ASN A 20 2.17 -15.70 -8.46
N SER A 21 3.30 -15.16 -8.88
CA SER A 21 4.02 -14.06 -8.22
C SER A 21 3.42 -12.67 -8.45
N GLY A 22 2.30 -12.53 -9.17
CA GLY A 22 1.82 -11.25 -9.68
C GLY A 22 1.65 -10.15 -8.63
N ALA A 23 1.18 -10.45 -7.42
CA ALA A 23 1.03 -9.48 -6.33
C ALA A 23 2.34 -9.14 -5.59
N ARG A 24 3.41 -9.86 -5.90
CA ARG A 24 4.72 -9.80 -5.22
C ARG A 24 5.86 -9.43 -6.18
N GLU A 25 5.53 -9.03 -7.40
CA GLU A 25 6.51 -8.60 -8.40
C GLU A 25 6.75 -7.10 -8.32
N PHE A 26 8.03 -6.70 -8.25
CA PHE A 26 8.45 -5.31 -8.07
C PHE A 26 9.46 -4.90 -9.15
N PHE A 27 9.15 -3.80 -9.84
CA PHE A 27 9.97 -3.24 -10.92
C PHE A 27 10.72 -1.96 -10.51
N GLY A 28 10.52 -1.47 -9.28
CA GLY A 28 11.27 -0.34 -8.71
C GLY A 28 10.73 1.05 -9.06
N GLY A 29 9.48 1.19 -9.51
CA GLY A 29 8.85 2.51 -9.62
C GLY A 29 8.61 3.13 -8.24
N ASP A 30 8.96 4.42 -8.07
CA ASP A 30 8.92 5.12 -6.78
C ASP A 30 8.50 6.60 -6.92
N LEU A 31 8.36 7.30 -5.79
CA LEU A 31 7.94 8.72 -5.76
C LEU A 31 8.98 9.65 -6.39
N LYS A 32 10.27 9.28 -6.34
CA LYS A 32 11.35 10.06 -6.96
C LYS A 32 11.29 10.00 -8.48
N GLY A 33 10.94 8.84 -9.04
CA GLY A 33 10.67 8.65 -10.45
C GLY A 33 9.49 9.51 -10.91
N VAL A 34 8.42 9.59 -10.12
CA VAL A 34 7.30 10.51 -10.40
C VAL A 34 7.76 11.96 -10.39
N GLU A 35 8.55 12.36 -9.39
CA GLU A 35 9.12 13.71 -9.30
C GLU A 35 9.90 14.09 -10.58
N GLN A 36 10.75 13.19 -11.07
CA GLN A 36 11.55 13.38 -12.28
C GLN A 36 10.69 13.50 -13.56
N LYS A 37 9.43 13.07 -13.52
CA LYS A 37 8.50 13.11 -14.66
C LYS A 37 7.48 14.23 -14.56
N LEU A 38 7.51 15.07 -13.52
CA LEU A 38 6.54 16.17 -13.39
C LEU A 38 6.56 17.15 -14.57
N GLU A 39 7.74 17.42 -15.14
CA GLU A 39 7.87 18.26 -16.33
C GLU A 39 7.19 17.63 -17.55
N TYR A 40 7.39 16.32 -17.75
CA TYR A 40 6.72 15.57 -18.81
C TYR A 40 5.19 15.59 -18.64
N LEU A 41 4.70 15.42 -17.41
CA LEU A 41 3.27 15.45 -17.10
C LEU A 41 2.66 16.83 -17.33
N GLU A 42 3.37 17.90 -16.96
CA GLU A 42 2.95 19.27 -17.23
C GLU A 42 2.88 19.56 -18.74
N GLN A 43 3.90 19.15 -19.51
CA GLN A 43 3.91 19.30 -20.98
C GLN A 43 2.75 18.54 -21.66
N LEU A 44 2.34 17.40 -21.09
CA LEU A 44 1.17 16.65 -21.56
C LEU A 44 -0.17 17.36 -21.22
N GLY A 45 -0.15 18.37 -20.36
CA GLY A 45 -1.35 19.09 -19.91
C GLY A 45 -2.07 18.43 -18.73
N VAL A 46 -1.40 17.56 -17.98
CA VAL A 46 -1.98 16.93 -16.77
C VAL A 46 -2.26 18.00 -15.72
N THR A 47 -3.44 17.93 -15.09
CA THR A 47 -3.86 18.86 -14.03
C THR A 47 -4.11 18.16 -12.68
N ALA A 48 -4.05 16.83 -12.65
CA ALA A 48 -4.17 16.05 -11.43
C ALA A 48 -3.43 14.71 -11.55
N LEU A 49 -2.78 14.29 -10.47
CA LEU A 49 -2.21 12.95 -10.32
C LEU A 49 -3.09 12.17 -9.33
N TYR A 50 -3.58 11.03 -9.78
CA TYR A 50 -4.19 10.02 -8.93
C TYR A 50 -3.16 8.91 -8.68
N PHE A 51 -2.90 8.62 -7.40
CA PHE A 51 -2.05 7.51 -7.00
C PHE A 51 -2.91 6.34 -6.54
N ASN A 52 -2.60 5.14 -7.04
CA ASN A 52 -2.94 3.90 -6.33
C ASN A 52 -2.36 3.91 -4.90
N PRO A 53 -2.73 2.99 -4.01
CA PRO A 53 -2.29 3.04 -2.62
C PRO A 53 -0.76 3.10 -2.52
N ILE A 54 -0.26 4.03 -1.70
CA ILE A 54 1.18 4.30 -1.50
C ILE A 54 1.65 4.02 -0.07
N PHE A 55 0.75 3.59 0.79
CA PHE A 55 1.04 3.30 2.19
C PHE A 55 1.63 1.91 2.35
N SER A 56 2.27 1.68 3.50
CA SER A 56 3.01 0.46 3.80
C SER A 56 2.13 -0.77 3.63
N SER A 57 2.60 -1.71 2.81
CA SER A 57 1.92 -2.96 2.50
C SER A 57 2.89 -3.96 1.86
N PRO A 58 2.74 -5.28 2.12
CA PRO A 58 3.66 -6.28 1.58
C PRO A 58 3.51 -6.46 0.06
N SER A 59 2.32 -6.30 -0.51
CA SER A 59 2.10 -6.46 -1.95
C SER A 59 2.63 -5.28 -2.79
N ASN A 60 2.70 -5.49 -4.11
CA ASN A 60 2.99 -4.43 -5.07
C ASN A 60 1.83 -3.45 -5.30
N HIS A 61 0.57 -3.90 -5.14
CA HIS A 61 -0.63 -3.10 -5.38
C HIS A 61 -1.07 -2.30 -4.14
N LYS A 62 -0.62 -2.71 -2.95
CA LYS A 62 -0.70 -1.97 -1.68
C LYS A 62 -2.10 -1.80 -1.08
N TYR A 63 -3.08 -2.55 -1.58
CA TYR A 63 -4.46 -2.55 -1.06
C TYR A 63 -4.60 -3.31 0.27
N ASP A 64 -3.66 -4.18 0.58
CA ASP A 64 -3.50 -4.88 1.85
C ASP A 64 -2.63 -4.06 2.80
N THR A 65 -3.12 -2.89 3.21
CA THR A 65 -2.40 -1.92 4.05
C THR A 65 -2.03 -2.50 5.42
N THR A 66 -0.79 -2.30 5.85
CA THR A 66 -0.28 -2.65 7.20
C THR A 66 -0.06 -1.43 8.09
N ASP A 67 0.12 -0.24 7.49
CA ASP A 67 0.18 1.04 8.19
C ASP A 67 -0.25 2.19 7.26
N TYR A 68 -1.37 2.84 7.58
CA TYR A 68 -1.93 3.97 6.83
C TYR A 68 -1.15 5.29 6.99
N PHE A 69 -0.26 5.38 7.98
CA PHE A 69 0.45 6.61 8.31
C PHE A 69 1.84 6.70 7.68
N THR A 70 2.34 5.60 7.13
CA THR A 70 3.70 5.50 6.63
C THR A 70 3.70 5.16 5.15
N ILE A 71 4.33 6.01 4.34
CA ILE A 71 4.63 5.72 2.93
C ILE A 71 5.44 4.43 2.86
N ASP A 72 5.09 3.56 1.91
CA ASP A 72 5.80 2.31 1.74
C ASP A 72 7.29 2.57 1.44
N PRO A 73 8.22 1.90 2.15
CA PRO A 73 9.65 2.09 1.95
C PRO A 73 10.14 1.82 0.51
N MET A 74 9.41 1.03 -0.28
CA MET A 74 9.71 0.83 -1.71
C MET A 74 9.44 2.07 -2.56
N PHE A 75 8.56 2.96 -2.10
CA PHE A 75 8.18 4.18 -2.80
C PHE A 75 8.91 5.42 -2.27
N GLY A 76 9.30 5.43 -0.99
CA GLY A 76 10.06 6.52 -0.39
C GLY A 76 9.75 6.71 1.09
N THR A 77 9.65 7.98 1.52
CA THR A 77 9.32 8.35 2.91
C THR A 77 8.21 9.39 2.92
N ASN A 78 7.65 9.65 4.11
CA ASN A 78 6.65 10.70 4.29
C ASN A 78 7.20 12.08 3.93
N GLU A 79 8.46 12.37 4.23
CA GLU A 79 9.13 13.63 3.89
C GLU A 79 9.30 13.78 2.38
N HIS A 80 9.68 12.70 1.70
CA HIS A 80 9.74 12.68 0.23
C HIS A 80 8.36 12.92 -0.38
N PHE A 81 7.32 12.27 0.13
CA PHE A 81 5.95 12.47 -0.36
C PHE A 81 5.46 13.90 -0.11
N ALA A 82 5.73 14.49 1.07
CA ALA A 82 5.39 15.88 1.35
C ALA A 82 6.09 16.84 0.39
N SER A 83 7.40 16.65 0.15
CA SER A 83 8.16 17.43 -0.83
C SER A 83 7.61 17.29 -2.25
N LEU A 84 7.25 16.08 -2.67
CA LEU A 84 6.62 15.81 -3.96
C LEU A 84 5.27 16.53 -4.07
N CYS A 85 4.46 16.53 -3.01
CA CYS A 85 3.17 17.21 -3.01
C CYS A 85 3.33 18.71 -3.29
N GLU A 86 4.32 19.36 -2.68
CA GLU A 86 4.60 20.78 -2.93
C GLU A 86 5.05 21.04 -4.37
N LYS A 87 5.87 20.15 -4.94
CA LYS A 87 6.31 20.24 -6.35
C LYS A 87 5.17 20.01 -7.34
N ILE A 88 4.24 19.11 -7.04
CA ILE A 88 3.04 18.91 -7.86
C ILE A 88 2.17 20.16 -7.82
N ARG A 89 1.93 20.72 -6.63
CA ARG A 89 1.12 21.94 -6.45
C ARG A 89 1.72 23.16 -7.12
N SER A 90 3.05 23.32 -7.11
CA SER A 90 3.72 24.46 -7.76
C SER A 90 3.56 24.47 -9.29
N LYS A 91 3.31 23.29 -9.88
CA LYS A 91 2.94 23.13 -11.29
C LYS A 91 1.42 23.18 -11.54
N ASN A 92 0.65 23.73 -10.60
CA ASN A 92 -0.81 23.84 -10.65
C ASN A 92 -1.55 22.49 -10.83
N MET A 93 -0.91 21.38 -10.44
CA MET A 93 -1.51 20.05 -10.46
C MET A 93 -2.12 19.70 -9.09
N LYS A 94 -3.19 18.91 -9.11
CA LYS A 94 -3.84 18.34 -7.91
C LYS A 94 -3.34 16.94 -7.61
N ILE A 95 -3.60 16.48 -6.40
CA ILE A 95 -3.18 15.16 -5.92
C ILE A 95 -4.40 14.48 -5.33
N VAL A 96 -4.65 13.24 -5.74
CA VAL A 96 -5.69 12.37 -5.19
C VAL A 96 -5.04 11.07 -4.76
N LEU A 97 -5.33 10.64 -3.53
CA LEU A 97 -4.86 9.37 -2.99
C LEU A 97 -5.99 8.36 -2.94
N ASP A 98 -5.67 7.11 -3.23
CA ASP A 98 -6.54 5.97 -2.98
C ASP A 98 -6.53 5.62 -1.48
N ALA A 99 -7.71 5.61 -0.88
CA ALA A 99 -7.92 5.41 0.55
C ALA A 99 -8.66 4.09 0.81
N VAL A 100 -7.91 3.06 1.19
CA VAL A 100 -8.42 1.69 1.34
C VAL A 100 -8.99 1.47 2.74
N PHE A 101 -10.18 2.03 2.99
CA PHE A 101 -10.82 1.98 4.32
C PHE A 101 -11.73 0.77 4.54
N ASN A 102 -12.08 0.05 3.49
CA ASN A 102 -12.99 -1.09 3.60
C ASN A 102 -12.35 -2.30 4.30
N HIS A 103 -11.03 -2.49 4.16
CA HIS A 103 -10.31 -3.64 4.69
C HIS A 103 -8.84 -3.29 4.96
N THR A 104 -8.15 -4.14 5.72
CA THR A 104 -6.70 -4.05 5.99
C THR A 104 -5.98 -5.33 5.55
N SER A 105 -4.65 -5.33 5.56
CA SER A 105 -3.85 -6.55 5.48
C SER A 105 -4.20 -7.53 6.60
N VAL A 106 -3.98 -8.82 6.34
CA VAL A 106 -3.95 -9.84 7.40
C VAL A 106 -2.79 -9.63 8.40
N HIS A 107 -1.76 -8.91 7.96
CA HIS A 107 -0.59 -8.54 8.75
C HIS A 107 -0.74 -7.18 9.45
N HIS A 108 -1.86 -6.47 9.28
CA HIS A 108 -2.09 -5.20 9.97
C HIS A 108 -2.10 -5.44 11.49
N PRO A 109 -1.49 -4.57 12.33
CA PRO A 109 -1.44 -4.77 13.79
C PRO A 109 -2.79 -4.96 14.47
N TRP A 110 -3.86 -4.45 13.84
CA TRP A 110 -5.23 -4.66 14.30
C TRP A 110 -5.74 -6.08 14.09
N LEU A 111 -5.40 -6.77 12.98
CA LEU A 111 -5.77 -8.17 12.78
C LEU A 111 -4.70 -9.10 13.38
N ASP A 112 -3.44 -8.90 12.99
CA ASP A 112 -2.26 -9.64 13.44
C ASP A 112 -2.44 -11.17 13.33
N ILE A 113 -2.58 -11.68 12.10
CA ILE A 113 -2.74 -13.13 11.87
C ILE A 113 -1.57 -13.97 12.42
N GLN A 114 -0.40 -13.34 12.58
CA GLN A 114 0.80 -13.96 13.15
C GLN A 114 0.80 -14.00 14.69
N GLN A 115 -0.15 -13.31 15.35
CA GLN A 115 -0.32 -13.25 16.80
C GLN A 115 0.97 -12.82 17.52
N LYS A 116 1.69 -11.83 16.97
CA LYS A 116 2.91 -11.28 17.56
C LYS A 116 2.62 -10.18 18.59
N GLY A 117 1.46 -9.57 18.51
CA GLY A 117 0.98 -8.49 19.36
C GLY A 117 -0.38 -8.81 19.98
N LYS A 118 -1.26 -7.81 20.03
CA LYS A 118 -2.58 -7.89 20.66
C LYS A 118 -3.72 -7.76 19.64
N GLY A 119 -3.48 -8.09 18.37
CA GLY A 119 -4.49 -7.99 17.32
C GLY A 119 -5.69 -8.91 17.55
N ALA A 120 -6.70 -8.77 16.71
CA ALA A 120 -8.01 -9.40 16.85
C ALA A 120 -8.01 -10.91 16.54
N TYR A 121 -7.07 -11.38 15.71
CA TYR A 121 -6.98 -12.79 15.32
C TYR A 121 -6.51 -13.65 16.50
N GLY A 122 -7.24 -14.71 16.84
CA GLY A 122 -6.94 -15.55 18.00
C GLY A 122 -7.23 -14.91 19.36
N ASN A 123 -7.70 -13.66 19.41
CA ASN A 123 -7.93 -12.92 20.66
C ASN A 123 -9.30 -12.22 20.67
N PRO A 124 -10.36 -12.90 21.12
CA PRO A 124 -11.70 -12.32 21.26
C PRO A 124 -11.80 -11.13 22.21
N LYS A 125 -10.77 -10.87 23.03
CA LYS A 125 -10.72 -9.76 23.99
C LYS A 125 -9.82 -8.60 23.53
N SER A 126 -9.34 -8.64 22.28
CA SER A 126 -8.55 -7.55 21.70
C SER A 126 -9.37 -6.26 21.65
N ASP A 127 -8.73 -5.13 21.93
CA ASP A 127 -9.32 -3.80 21.71
C ASP A 127 -9.66 -3.56 20.22
N PHE A 128 -9.05 -4.35 19.32
CA PHE A 128 -9.29 -4.30 17.88
C PHE A 128 -10.32 -5.33 17.40
N ARG A 129 -10.92 -6.13 18.29
CA ARG A 129 -11.80 -7.24 17.89
C ARG A 129 -12.96 -6.76 17.02
N ASP A 130 -13.58 -5.65 17.39
CA ASP A 130 -14.75 -5.07 16.70
C ASP A 130 -14.38 -4.30 15.42
N TYR A 131 -13.10 -4.20 15.06
CA TYR A 131 -12.70 -3.62 13.77
C TYR A 131 -12.92 -4.59 12.60
N TYR A 132 -13.16 -5.87 12.89
CA TYR A 132 -13.39 -6.93 11.91
C TYR A 132 -14.65 -7.72 12.24
N PHE A 133 -15.21 -8.39 11.23
CA PHE A 133 -16.37 -9.25 11.42
C PHE A 133 -15.92 -10.70 11.60
N PHE A 134 -16.10 -11.25 12.80
CA PHE A 134 -15.83 -12.65 13.12
C PHE A 134 -17.11 -13.44 13.39
N ASP A 135 -17.08 -14.75 13.12
CA ASP A 135 -18.13 -15.67 13.59
C ASP A 135 -17.92 -15.98 15.09
N GLY A 136 -18.58 -15.20 15.95
CA GLY A 136 -18.47 -15.31 17.41
C GLY A 136 -17.04 -15.13 17.91
N GLU A 137 -16.58 -16.04 18.77
CA GLU A 137 -15.22 -16.07 19.30
C GLU A 137 -14.24 -16.88 18.42
N SER A 138 -14.67 -17.33 17.24
CA SER A 138 -13.82 -18.11 16.34
C SER A 138 -12.77 -17.24 15.62
N ASN A 139 -11.87 -17.92 14.90
CA ASN A 139 -10.92 -17.31 13.96
C ASN A 139 -11.48 -17.16 12.54
N HIS A 140 -12.74 -17.55 12.29
CA HIS A 140 -13.37 -17.27 11.01
C HIS A 140 -13.74 -15.79 10.97
N TYR A 141 -13.15 -15.06 10.02
CA TYR A 141 -13.46 -13.66 9.77
C TYR A 141 -13.88 -13.41 8.31
N ILE A 142 -14.66 -12.36 8.10
CA ILE A 142 -15.02 -11.88 6.76
C ILE A 142 -13.86 -11.05 6.23
N GLY A 143 -13.33 -11.45 5.08
CA GLY A 143 -12.26 -10.75 4.37
C GLY A 143 -12.54 -10.66 2.88
N TRP A 144 -11.82 -9.76 2.23
CA TRP A 144 -11.76 -9.70 0.77
C TRP A 144 -10.61 -10.57 0.27
N LYS A 145 -10.85 -11.29 -0.83
CA LYS A 145 -9.83 -12.10 -1.50
C LYS A 145 -8.95 -11.22 -2.38
#